data_AF-A0AAI8KFC5-F1
#
_entry.id   AF-A0AAI8KFC5-F1
#
_cell.length_a   1.000
_cell.length_b   1.000
_cell.length_c   1.000
_cell.angle_alpha   90.00
_cell.angle_beta   90.00
_cell.angle_gamma   90.00
#
_symmetry.space_group_name_H-M   'P 1'
#
loop_
_entity.id
_entity.type
_entity.pdbx_description
1 polymer ?
#
loop_
_entity_poly.entity_id
_entity_poly.type
_entity_poly.pdbx_seq_one_letter_code
_entity_poly.pdbx_strand_id
1 'polypeptide(L)'
;MGCYFRSWRDTANGEVGNHCSMLQLPEEVDIAFVFPNGEETPQFWQKLEAEMIPAMHAKGIKVVRTLFIDELINPDFPDSAEGYQQLADHLQSRFLSVQGLDGLDVDLEKRLSEAQRNKAREVSLILAKRLKQEGKLFIYDTSEIGDMDLLRSLESALDYVLFQAYGQKTDQVQQHFDRLFADFLAPRKFMVGFSFYEERGTQWGDTRDFDTSTARHYALWQPSQGNKGGLFSYAVDRDGVKEGDDALQSTDFSWTRRLKRLMK
;
A
#
# COMPACT_ATOMS: atom_id res chain seq x y z
N MET A 1 8.08 -7.05 -3.22
CA MET A 1 6.75 -7.63 -2.95
C MET A 1 6.17 -6.84 -1.81
N GLY A 2 5.25 -5.95 -2.13
CA GLY A 2 4.43 -5.25 -1.15
C GLY A 2 3.12 -6.01 -0.91
N CYS A 3 2.59 -6.00 0.30
CA CYS A 3 1.32 -6.69 0.59
C CYS A 3 0.45 -5.86 1.51
N TYR A 4 -0.71 -5.40 1.04
CA TYR A 4 -1.73 -4.81 1.90
C TYR A 4 -2.44 -5.90 2.68
N PHE A 5 -2.30 -5.84 4.00
CA PHE A 5 -3.03 -6.68 4.94
C PHE A 5 -4.19 -5.86 5.51
N ARG A 6 -5.42 -6.31 5.27
CA ARG A 6 -6.64 -5.66 5.77
C ARG A 6 -6.72 -5.88 7.28
N SER A 7 -6.58 -4.81 8.05
CA SER A 7 -6.36 -4.88 9.51
C SER A 7 -7.57 -5.49 10.21
N TRP A 8 -8.78 -5.15 9.76
CA TRP A 8 -10.03 -5.73 10.26
C TRP A 8 -10.16 -7.25 10.02
N ARG A 9 -9.33 -7.84 9.15
CA ARG A 9 -9.27 -9.29 8.86
C ARG A 9 -8.21 -10.04 9.68
N ASP A 10 -7.42 -9.35 10.49
CA ASP A 10 -6.51 -10.04 11.40
C ASP A 10 -7.28 -10.72 12.55
N THR A 11 -6.86 -11.93 12.93
CA THR A 11 -7.38 -12.61 14.13
C THR A 11 -7.29 -11.78 15.43
N ALA A 12 -6.32 -10.86 15.52
CA ALA A 12 -6.13 -9.95 16.64
C ALA A 12 -7.23 -8.88 16.73
N ASN A 13 -7.93 -8.60 15.62
CA ASN A 13 -9.06 -7.69 15.64
C ASN A 13 -10.24 -8.25 16.46
N GLY A 14 -10.30 -9.57 16.65
CA GLY A 14 -11.30 -10.23 17.49
C GLY A 14 -12.64 -10.50 16.81
N GLU A 15 -12.77 -10.20 15.51
CA GLU A 15 -13.95 -10.57 14.73
C GLU A 15 -14.02 -12.11 14.58
N VAL A 16 -15.17 -12.67 14.96
CA VAL A 16 -15.42 -14.12 14.87
C VAL A 16 -15.39 -14.53 13.39
N GLY A 17 -14.50 -15.46 13.06
CA GLY A 17 -14.33 -15.95 11.69
C GLY A 17 -13.13 -15.37 10.95
N ASN A 18 -12.36 -14.44 11.54
CA ASN A 18 -11.04 -14.14 11.01
C ASN A 18 -10.11 -15.35 11.18
N HIS A 19 -9.39 -15.69 10.11
CA HIS A 19 -8.53 -16.90 10.06
C HIS A 19 -7.05 -16.60 9.77
N CYS A 20 -6.71 -15.35 9.45
CA CYS A 20 -5.37 -14.94 9.06
C CYS A 20 -4.80 -13.95 10.07
N SER A 21 -3.48 -13.98 10.25
CA SER A 21 -2.76 -12.96 11.01
C SER A 21 -1.55 -12.46 10.24
N MET A 22 -1.23 -11.17 10.39
CA MET A 22 -0.03 -10.56 9.84
C MET A 22 1.25 -11.28 10.32
N LEU A 23 1.21 -11.92 11.50
CA LEU A 23 2.29 -12.80 12.00
C LEU A 23 2.68 -13.92 11.04
N GLN A 24 1.72 -14.38 10.22
CA GLN A 24 1.90 -15.50 9.31
C GLN A 24 2.48 -15.09 7.96
N LEU A 25 2.63 -13.78 7.67
CA LEU A 25 3.24 -13.32 6.42
C LEU A 25 4.65 -13.94 6.24
N PRO A 26 4.97 -14.42 5.02
CA PRO A 26 6.22 -15.11 4.76
C PRO A 26 7.39 -14.13 4.56
N GLU A 27 8.62 -14.62 4.71
CA GLU A 27 9.86 -13.84 4.48
C GLU A 27 10.01 -13.35 3.03
N GLU A 28 9.25 -13.90 2.09
CA GLU A 28 9.18 -13.41 0.71
C GLU A 28 8.50 -12.02 0.56
N VAL A 29 7.82 -11.52 1.59
CA VAL A 29 7.29 -10.15 1.63
C VAL A 29 8.42 -9.19 1.95
N ASP A 30 8.54 -8.07 1.23
CA ASP A 30 9.52 -7.03 1.56
C ASP A 30 8.89 -5.90 2.39
N ILE A 31 7.61 -5.58 2.09
CA ILE A 31 6.85 -4.52 2.75
C ILE A 31 5.43 -5.04 3.05
N ALA A 32 5.03 -5.04 4.31
CA ALA A 32 3.67 -5.27 4.75
C ALA A 32 2.98 -3.92 5.03
N PHE A 33 1.89 -3.64 4.31
CA PHE A 33 1.10 -2.43 4.53
C PHE A 33 -0.05 -2.74 5.50
N VAL A 34 -0.10 -1.99 6.60
CA VAL A 34 -1.18 -2.05 7.59
C VAL A 34 -2.34 -1.21 7.06
N PHE A 35 -3.34 -1.87 6.46
CA PHE A 35 -4.47 -1.21 5.81
C PHE A 35 -5.72 -1.25 6.70
N PRO A 36 -6.08 -0.14 7.38
CA PRO A 36 -7.25 -0.08 8.26
C PRO A 36 -8.55 0.22 7.50
N ASN A 37 -9.69 -0.02 8.13
CA ASN A 37 -10.96 0.62 7.74
C ASN A 37 -11.59 1.46 8.87
N GLY A 38 -10.97 1.49 10.05
CA GLY A 38 -11.48 2.21 11.23
C GLY A 38 -12.28 1.35 12.20
N GLU A 39 -12.51 0.07 11.89
CA GLU A 39 -13.19 -0.91 12.75
C GLU A 39 -12.19 -1.69 13.64
N GLU A 40 -10.90 -1.36 13.57
CA GLU A 40 -9.86 -2.06 14.31
C GLU A 40 -10.00 -1.85 15.82
N THR A 41 -10.07 -2.95 16.57
CA THR A 41 -10.12 -2.91 18.03
C THR A 41 -8.79 -2.48 18.64
N PRO A 42 -8.77 -1.93 19.87
CA PRO A 42 -7.52 -1.62 20.58
C PRO A 42 -6.58 -2.82 20.71
N GLN A 43 -7.14 -4.04 20.74
CA GLN A 43 -6.37 -5.28 20.81
C GLN A 43 -5.52 -5.52 19.55
N PHE A 44 -6.05 -5.21 18.36
CA PHE A 44 -5.28 -5.28 17.12
C PHE A 44 -4.05 -4.38 17.21
N TRP A 45 -4.24 -3.13 17.64
CA TRP A 45 -3.17 -2.14 17.74
C TRP A 45 -2.09 -2.50 18.74
N GLN A 46 -2.48 -2.98 19.91
CA GLN A 46 -1.54 -3.47 20.93
C GLN A 46 -0.72 -4.65 20.40
N LYS A 47 -1.36 -5.59 19.70
CA LYS A 47 -0.65 -6.75 19.15
C LYS A 47 0.22 -6.39 17.94
N LEU A 48 -0.20 -5.43 17.13
CA LEU A 48 0.60 -4.89 16.02
C LEU A 48 1.94 -4.38 16.55
N GLU A 49 1.90 -3.51 17.57
CA GLU A 49 3.10 -2.92 18.19
C GLU A 49 3.95 -3.96 18.92
N ALA A 50 3.34 -4.75 19.80
CA ALA A 50 4.08 -5.60 20.73
C ALA A 50 4.59 -6.91 20.11
N GLU A 51 3.93 -7.43 19.06
CA GLU A 51 4.22 -8.75 18.51
C GLU A 51 4.43 -8.75 17.00
N MET A 52 3.51 -8.15 16.22
CA MET A 52 3.52 -8.30 14.77
C MET A 52 4.70 -7.56 14.13
N ILE A 53 4.93 -6.30 14.49
CA ILE A 53 6.04 -5.50 13.97
C ILE A 53 7.40 -6.17 14.32
N PRO A 54 7.69 -6.53 15.59
CA PRO A 54 8.92 -7.25 15.91
C PRO A 54 9.09 -8.56 15.13
N ALA A 55 8.03 -9.34 14.95
CA ALA A 55 8.08 -10.59 14.18
C ALA A 55 8.32 -10.35 12.68
N MET A 56 7.77 -9.27 12.12
CA MET A 56 8.03 -8.86 10.72
C MET A 56 9.49 -8.42 10.56
N HIS A 57 10.00 -7.59 11.47
CA HIS A 57 11.40 -7.16 11.47
C HIS A 57 12.38 -8.33 11.58
N ALA A 58 12.06 -9.35 12.39
CA ALA A 58 12.86 -10.56 12.50
C ALA A 58 12.96 -11.35 11.17
N LYS A 59 11.99 -11.18 10.27
CA LYS A 59 11.97 -11.73 8.90
C LYS A 59 12.56 -10.77 7.86
N GLY A 60 13.01 -9.57 8.26
CA GLY A 60 13.47 -8.53 7.35
C GLY A 60 12.34 -7.78 6.62
N ILE A 61 11.09 -7.91 7.07
CA ILE A 61 9.91 -7.31 6.47
C ILE A 61 9.70 -5.92 7.08
N LYS A 62 9.60 -4.89 6.23
CA LYS A 62 9.21 -3.54 6.68
C LYS A 62 7.70 -3.45 6.87
N VAL A 63 7.24 -2.72 7.89
CA VAL A 63 5.82 -2.49 8.17
C VAL A 63 5.47 -1.03 7.94
N VAL A 64 4.63 -0.75 6.95
CA VAL A 64 4.24 0.61 6.55
C VAL A 64 2.78 0.84 6.91
N ARG A 65 2.45 2.00 7.45
CA ARG A 65 1.06 2.37 7.76
C ARG A 65 0.41 3.08 6.57
N THR A 66 -0.77 2.65 6.17
CA THR A 66 -1.56 3.36 5.14
C THR A 66 -2.58 4.32 5.76
N LEU A 67 -2.76 5.48 5.14
CA LEU A 67 -3.86 6.41 5.38
C LEU A 67 -4.43 6.90 4.04
N PHE A 68 -5.65 7.44 4.07
CA PHE A 68 -6.29 8.01 2.88
C PHE A 68 -5.89 9.47 2.68
N ILE A 69 -5.78 9.91 1.43
CA ILE A 69 -5.46 11.31 1.07
C ILE A 69 -6.36 12.34 1.76
N ASP A 70 -7.59 11.98 2.15
CA ASP A 70 -8.51 12.81 2.91
C ASP A 70 -7.91 13.37 4.20
N GLU A 71 -7.06 12.59 4.86
CA GLU A 71 -6.38 13.00 6.09
C GLU A 71 -5.42 14.17 5.85
N LEU A 72 -4.77 14.23 4.67
CA LEU A 72 -3.85 15.32 4.31
C LEU A 72 -4.56 16.62 3.92
N ILE A 73 -5.85 16.55 3.61
CA ILE A 73 -6.67 17.69 3.20
C ILE A 73 -7.74 18.04 4.24
N ASN A 74 -7.61 17.52 5.46
CA ASN A 74 -8.58 17.69 6.54
C ASN A 74 -8.93 19.19 6.76
N PRO A 75 -10.19 19.62 6.56
CA PRO A 75 -10.59 21.02 6.59
C PRO A 75 -10.52 21.66 7.98
N ASP A 76 -10.40 20.86 9.06
CA ASP A 76 -10.27 21.36 10.43
C ASP A 76 -8.95 22.11 10.66
N PHE A 77 -7.97 21.93 9.77
CA PHE A 77 -6.68 22.60 9.82
C PHE A 77 -6.62 23.71 8.76
N PRO A 78 -6.15 24.93 9.09
CA PRO A 78 -6.14 26.04 8.15
C PRO A 78 -5.20 25.79 6.96
N ASP A 79 -5.51 26.40 5.82
CA ASP A 79 -4.68 26.37 4.61
C ASP A 79 -3.56 27.41 4.71
N SER A 80 -2.60 27.17 5.62
CA SER A 80 -1.48 28.05 5.92
C SER A 80 -0.27 27.23 6.38
N ALA A 81 0.94 27.84 6.35
CA ALA A 81 2.15 27.17 6.79
C ALA A 81 2.05 26.61 8.23
N GLU A 82 1.42 27.35 9.15
CA GLU A 82 1.17 26.88 10.51
C GLU A 82 0.15 25.73 10.53
N GLY A 83 -0.92 25.83 9.76
CA GLY A 83 -1.94 24.77 9.66
C GLY A 83 -1.40 23.48 9.07
N TYR A 84 -0.52 23.55 8.07
CA TYR A 84 0.15 22.37 7.51
C TYR A 84 1.04 21.69 8.55
N GLN A 85 1.73 22.49 9.38
CA GLN A 85 2.57 21.98 10.44
C GLN A 85 1.75 21.28 11.53
N GLN A 86 0.65 21.90 11.95
CA GLN A 86 -0.29 21.32 12.92
C GLN A 86 -0.93 20.03 12.40
N LEU A 87 -1.32 20.00 11.11
CA LEU A 87 -1.85 18.80 10.49
C LEU A 87 -0.80 17.69 10.42
N ALA A 88 0.43 18.00 10.00
CA ALA A 88 1.51 17.01 9.99
C ALA A 88 1.80 16.43 11.40
N ASP A 89 1.76 17.27 12.44
CA ASP A 89 1.90 16.83 13.84
C ASP A 89 0.75 15.92 14.27
N HIS A 90 -0.48 16.29 13.90
CA HIS A 90 -1.67 15.47 14.14
C HIS A 90 -1.56 14.11 13.47
N LEU A 91 -1.18 14.06 12.19
CA LEU A 91 -1.05 12.82 11.43
C LEU A 91 0.06 11.93 11.97
N GLN A 92 1.21 12.50 12.35
CA GLN A 92 2.29 11.74 12.97
C GLN A 92 1.86 11.14 14.31
N SER A 93 1.17 11.91 15.16
CA SER A 93 0.64 11.41 16.42
C SER A 93 -0.43 10.31 16.22
N ARG A 94 -1.31 10.49 15.24
CA ARG A 94 -2.43 9.58 14.99
C ARG A 94 -2.01 8.28 14.30
N PHE A 95 -1.20 8.37 13.25
CA PHE A 95 -0.91 7.23 12.36
C PHE A 95 0.47 6.61 12.59
N LEU A 96 1.40 7.34 13.21
CA LEU A 96 2.75 6.87 13.48
C LEU A 96 3.06 6.75 14.98
N SER A 97 2.02 6.76 15.84
CA SER A 97 2.19 6.51 17.28
C SER A 97 2.57 5.06 17.60
N VAL A 98 2.14 4.12 16.76
CA VAL A 98 2.54 2.72 16.84
C VAL A 98 4.05 2.61 16.64
N GLN A 99 4.74 2.14 17.67
CA GLN A 99 6.20 2.06 17.66
C GLN A 99 6.70 1.00 16.66
N GLY A 100 7.81 1.29 16.01
CA GLY A 100 8.48 0.36 15.08
C GLY A 100 7.93 0.35 13.65
N LEU A 101 6.95 1.17 13.30
CA LEU A 101 6.56 1.36 11.90
C LEU A 101 7.74 1.90 11.06
N ASP A 102 7.91 1.36 9.86
CA ASP A 102 9.00 1.66 8.92
C ASP A 102 8.64 2.72 7.88
N GLY A 103 7.42 3.26 7.90
CA GLY A 103 7.01 4.28 6.94
C GLY A 103 5.54 4.60 6.95
N LEU A 104 5.19 5.51 6.04
CA LEU A 104 3.84 5.95 5.76
C LEU A 104 3.54 5.78 4.27
N ASP A 105 2.33 5.31 3.98
CA ASP A 105 1.74 5.16 2.67
C ASP A 105 0.45 6.00 2.60
N VAL A 106 0.28 6.74 1.50
CA VAL A 106 -0.86 7.63 1.29
C VAL A 106 -1.64 7.16 0.06
N ASP A 107 -2.87 6.72 0.30
CA ASP A 107 -3.78 6.25 -0.73
C ASP A 107 -4.47 7.43 -1.44
N LEU A 108 -4.11 7.62 -2.72
CA LEU A 108 -4.53 8.71 -3.60
C LEU A 108 -5.44 8.19 -4.73
N GLU A 109 -6.70 7.98 -4.41
CA GLU A 109 -7.73 7.51 -5.36
C GLU A 109 -8.67 8.62 -5.85
N LYS A 110 -8.23 9.87 -5.87
CA LYS A 110 -9.07 10.97 -6.39
C LYS A 110 -8.28 12.15 -6.91
N ARG A 111 -8.96 12.96 -7.71
CA ARG A 111 -8.50 14.28 -8.13
C ARG A 111 -8.73 15.30 -7.03
N LEU A 112 -7.77 16.18 -6.83
CA LEU A 112 -7.84 17.26 -5.86
C LEU A 112 -8.08 18.60 -6.56
N SER A 113 -8.80 19.50 -5.89
CA SER A 113 -8.78 20.92 -6.27
C SER A 113 -7.38 21.50 -6.12
N GLU A 114 -7.11 22.66 -6.71
CA GLU A 114 -5.80 23.31 -6.58
C GLU A 114 -5.43 23.58 -5.11
N ALA A 115 -6.38 24.06 -4.30
CA ALA A 115 -6.16 24.29 -2.87
C ALA A 115 -5.88 22.99 -2.11
N GLN A 116 -6.67 21.94 -2.36
CA GLN A 116 -6.46 20.62 -1.75
C GLN A 116 -5.10 20.03 -2.13
N ARG A 117 -4.69 20.18 -3.39
CA ARG A 117 -3.40 19.69 -3.90
C ARG A 117 -2.23 20.42 -3.27
N ASN A 118 -2.32 21.75 -3.14
CA ASN A 118 -1.32 22.55 -2.46
C ASN A 118 -1.18 22.13 -1.00
N LYS A 119 -2.29 22.03 -0.27
CA LYS A 119 -2.30 21.57 1.12
C LYS A 119 -1.69 20.17 1.28
N ALA A 120 -2.14 19.21 0.47
CA ALA A 120 -1.61 17.84 0.48
C ALA A 120 -0.11 17.82 0.20
N ARG A 121 0.37 18.61 -0.77
CA ARG A 121 1.81 18.73 -1.09
C ARG A 121 2.61 19.24 0.11
N GLU A 122 2.20 20.37 0.70
CA GLU A 122 2.95 20.97 1.81
C GLU A 122 3.00 20.05 3.04
N VAL A 123 1.88 19.44 3.41
CA VAL A 123 1.82 18.45 4.50
C VAL A 123 2.70 17.24 4.19
N SER A 124 2.65 16.73 2.97
CA SER A 124 3.48 15.60 2.52
C SER A 124 4.96 15.88 2.62
N LEU A 125 5.41 17.07 2.19
CA LEU A 125 6.83 17.45 2.27
C LEU A 125 7.31 17.53 3.72
N ILE A 126 6.46 17.98 4.65
CA ILE A 126 6.76 17.99 6.09
C ILE A 126 6.90 16.54 6.60
N LEU A 127 5.93 15.67 6.31
CA LEU A 127 5.95 14.27 6.73
C LEU A 127 7.14 13.52 6.14
N ALA A 128 7.39 13.65 4.83
CA ALA A 128 8.49 13.00 4.13
C ALA A 128 9.85 13.41 4.72
N LYS A 129 10.03 14.69 5.03
CA LYS A 129 11.28 15.18 5.67
C LYS A 129 11.52 14.49 7.02
N ARG A 130 10.47 14.33 7.84
CA ARG A 130 10.57 13.69 9.16
C ARG A 130 10.84 12.19 9.04
N LEU A 131 10.07 11.51 8.19
CA LEU A 131 10.27 10.09 7.90
C LEU A 131 11.69 9.81 7.41
N LYS A 132 12.21 10.64 6.50
CA LYS A 132 13.59 10.53 6.01
C LYS A 132 14.64 10.70 7.11
N GLN A 133 14.42 11.61 8.07
CA GLN A 133 15.32 11.79 9.22
C GLN A 133 15.36 10.55 10.13
N GLU A 134 14.27 9.80 10.17
CA GLU A 134 14.13 8.55 10.92
C GLU A 134 14.51 7.30 10.09
N GLY A 135 14.92 7.46 8.82
CA GLY A 135 15.22 6.35 7.92
C GLY A 135 13.98 5.55 7.47
N LYS A 136 12.79 6.15 7.59
CA LYS A 136 11.49 5.55 7.24
C LYS A 136 11.08 5.87 5.80
N LEU A 137 10.26 4.99 5.24
CA LEU A 137 9.71 5.09 3.89
C LEU A 137 8.59 6.13 3.82
N PHE A 138 8.52 6.84 2.69
CA PHE A 138 7.38 7.65 2.31
C PHE A 138 6.87 7.21 0.93
N ILE A 139 5.66 6.68 0.91
CA ILE A 139 5.04 6.01 -0.23
C ILE A 139 3.72 6.68 -0.55
N TYR A 140 3.38 6.67 -1.84
CA TYR A 140 2.02 6.93 -2.30
C TYR A 140 1.54 5.74 -3.10
N ASP A 141 0.31 5.31 -2.86
CA ASP A 141 -0.40 4.41 -3.75
C ASP A 141 -1.55 5.16 -4.44
N THR A 142 -1.91 4.71 -5.65
CA THR A 142 -2.80 5.46 -6.51
C THR A 142 -3.42 4.60 -7.61
N SER A 143 -4.58 5.02 -8.10
CA SER A 143 -5.22 4.48 -9.30
C SER A 143 -5.23 5.54 -10.43
N GLU A 144 -5.84 5.22 -11.58
CA GLU A 144 -5.87 6.14 -12.74
C GLU A 144 -6.56 7.49 -12.47
N ILE A 145 -7.43 7.51 -11.47
CA ILE A 145 -8.18 8.70 -11.06
C ILE A 145 -7.41 9.57 -10.07
N GLY A 146 -6.26 9.10 -9.57
CA GLY A 146 -5.41 9.85 -8.65
C GLY A 146 -4.78 11.11 -9.23
N ASP A 147 -4.32 11.97 -8.35
CA ASP A 147 -3.78 13.27 -8.67
C ASP A 147 -2.28 13.21 -9.08
N MET A 148 -2.00 13.04 -10.38
CA MET A 148 -0.62 12.90 -10.86
C MET A 148 0.24 14.16 -10.70
N ASP A 149 -0.34 15.36 -10.66
CA ASP A 149 0.47 16.56 -10.43
C ASP A 149 0.96 16.63 -8.98
N LEU A 150 0.17 16.15 -8.02
CA LEU A 150 0.63 15.97 -6.64
C LEU A 150 1.84 15.03 -6.62
N LEU A 151 1.70 13.82 -7.19
CA LEU A 151 2.80 12.83 -7.21
C LEU A 151 4.07 13.38 -7.88
N ARG A 152 3.91 14.05 -9.02
CA ARG A 152 5.01 14.71 -9.72
C ARG A 152 5.72 15.73 -8.85
N SER A 153 4.97 16.54 -8.10
CA SER A 153 5.55 17.53 -7.19
C SER A 153 6.29 16.92 -5.99
N LEU A 154 5.99 15.66 -5.66
CA LEU A 154 6.56 14.93 -4.54
C LEU A 154 7.67 13.93 -4.93
N GLU A 155 7.96 13.72 -6.22
CA GLU A 155 8.86 12.67 -6.71
C GLU A 155 10.16 12.53 -5.91
N SER A 156 10.83 13.65 -5.63
CA SER A 156 12.12 13.67 -4.94
C SER A 156 12.05 13.20 -3.48
N ALA A 157 10.86 13.22 -2.88
CA ALA A 157 10.57 12.83 -1.51
C ALA A 157 10.03 11.39 -1.41
N LEU A 158 9.54 10.81 -2.52
CA LEU A 158 8.93 9.48 -2.55
C LEU A 158 9.97 8.37 -2.72
N ASP A 159 9.83 7.31 -1.93
CA ASP A 159 10.57 6.06 -2.11
C ASP A 159 9.94 5.20 -3.21
N TYR A 160 8.61 5.06 -3.17
CA TYR A 160 7.84 4.29 -4.14
C TYR A 160 6.52 4.96 -4.50
N VAL A 161 6.03 4.67 -5.70
CA VAL A 161 4.65 4.89 -6.12
C VAL A 161 4.04 3.55 -6.49
N LEU A 162 2.94 3.19 -5.85
CA LEU A 162 2.21 1.94 -6.02
C LEU A 162 0.99 2.18 -6.90
N PHE A 163 1.01 1.70 -8.15
CA PHE A 163 -0.11 1.85 -9.07
C PHE A 163 -1.05 0.65 -8.99
N GLN A 164 -2.28 0.91 -8.56
CA GLN A 164 -3.36 -0.06 -8.46
C GLN A 164 -3.92 -0.38 -9.85
N ALA A 165 -3.55 -1.54 -10.40
CA ALA A 165 -3.89 -1.96 -11.76
C ALA A 165 -4.81 -3.19 -11.78
N TYR A 166 -5.75 -3.26 -10.84
CA TYR A 166 -6.61 -4.43 -10.63
C TYR A 166 -7.47 -4.72 -11.87
N GLY A 167 -7.48 -5.97 -12.32
CA GLY A 167 -8.21 -6.41 -13.51
C GLY A 167 -7.67 -5.90 -14.85
N GLN A 168 -6.53 -5.20 -14.86
CA GLN A 168 -5.91 -4.71 -16.09
C GLN A 168 -4.90 -5.71 -16.66
N LYS A 169 -4.57 -5.59 -17.95
CA LYS A 169 -3.49 -6.36 -18.59
C LYS A 169 -2.20 -5.55 -18.64
N THR A 170 -1.07 -6.24 -18.81
CA THR A 170 0.26 -5.62 -18.89
C THR A 170 0.39 -4.52 -19.95
N ASP A 171 -0.29 -4.67 -21.10
CA ASP A 171 -0.26 -3.66 -22.16
C ASP A 171 -0.98 -2.37 -21.72
N GLN A 172 -2.04 -2.48 -20.92
CA GLN A 172 -2.72 -1.33 -20.32
C GLN A 172 -1.82 -0.69 -19.26
N VAL A 173 -1.20 -1.50 -18.39
CA VAL A 173 -0.22 -0.99 -17.41
C VAL A 173 0.92 -0.22 -18.08
N GLN A 174 1.45 -0.70 -19.21
CA GLN A 174 2.45 0.04 -19.99
C GLN A 174 1.91 1.39 -20.48
N GLN A 175 0.69 1.43 -21.02
CA GLN A 175 0.06 2.67 -21.46
C GLN A 175 -0.15 3.65 -20.30
N HIS A 176 -0.52 3.16 -19.11
CA HIS A 176 -0.61 3.99 -17.91
C HIS A 176 0.76 4.48 -17.46
N PHE A 177 1.79 3.64 -17.47
CA PHE A 177 3.17 4.04 -17.18
C PHE A 177 3.62 5.18 -18.10
N ASP A 178 3.49 4.99 -19.41
CA ASP A 178 3.88 5.96 -20.44
C ASP A 178 3.18 7.31 -20.27
N ARG A 179 1.87 7.28 -19.98
CA ARG A 179 1.02 8.47 -19.93
C ARG A 179 1.08 9.20 -18.60
N LEU A 180 1.15 8.48 -17.49
CA LEU A 180 0.96 9.04 -16.15
C LEU A 180 2.26 9.27 -15.40
N PHE A 181 3.31 8.46 -15.67
CA PHE A 181 4.47 8.37 -14.79
C PHE A 181 5.82 8.58 -15.51
N ALA A 182 5.94 8.19 -16.78
CA ALA A 182 7.22 8.03 -17.46
C ALA A 182 8.07 9.31 -17.57
N ASP A 183 7.45 10.49 -17.47
CA ASP A 183 8.13 11.76 -17.60
C ASP A 183 8.68 12.33 -16.27
N PHE A 184 8.32 11.75 -15.12
CA PHE A 184 8.88 12.16 -13.82
C PHE A 184 9.35 11.00 -12.94
N LEU A 185 8.70 9.84 -12.99
CA LEU A 185 8.97 8.74 -12.06
C LEU A 185 9.97 7.75 -12.66
N ALA A 186 11.09 7.55 -11.97
CA ALA A 186 12.03 6.50 -12.34
C ALA A 186 11.35 5.11 -12.22
N PRO A 187 11.48 4.21 -13.20
CA PRO A 187 10.86 2.88 -13.15
C PRO A 187 11.10 2.11 -11.85
N ARG A 188 12.31 2.20 -11.28
CA ARG A 188 12.66 1.53 -10.01
C ARG A 188 11.84 1.97 -8.79
N LYS A 189 11.16 3.12 -8.84
CA LYS A 189 10.23 3.58 -7.80
C LYS A 189 8.79 3.13 -8.07
N PHE A 190 8.48 2.67 -9.28
CA PHE A 190 7.15 2.22 -9.65
C PHE A 190 6.90 0.77 -9.25
N MET A 191 5.82 0.52 -8.53
CA MET A 191 5.33 -0.83 -8.24
C MET A 191 3.93 -0.98 -8.84
N VAL A 192 3.65 -2.11 -9.47
CA VAL A 192 2.32 -2.42 -10.03
C VAL A 192 1.56 -3.34 -9.07
N GLY A 193 0.25 -3.11 -8.92
CA GLY A 193 -0.63 -3.82 -8.00
C GLY A 193 -1.62 -4.74 -8.68
N PHE A 194 -1.85 -5.90 -8.08
CA PHE A 194 -2.98 -6.79 -8.36
C PHE A 194 -3.81 -7.01 -7.09
N SER A 195 -5.04 -7.53 -7.21
CA SER A 195 -5.87 -7.87 -6.05
C SER A 195 -6.06 -9.38 -5.91
N PHE A 196 -5.99 -9.88 -4.68
CA PHE A 196 -6.68 -11.15 -4.37
C PHE A 196 -8.19 -10.93 -4.32
N TYR A 197 -8.95 -12.01 -4.36
CA TYR A 197 -10.40 -11.94 -4.24
C TYR A 197 -10.83 -11.64 -2.80
N GLU A 198 -11.41 -10.47 -2.58
CA GLU A 198 -12.08 -10.13 -1.33
C GLU A 198 -13.43 -10.82 -1.22
N GLU A 199 -13.78 -11.32 -0.03
CA GLU A 199 -15.11 -11.87 0.23
C GLU A 199 -16.21 -10.85 -0.07
N ARG A 200 -17.14 -11.22 -0.95
CA ARG A 200 -18.22 -10.38 -1.48
C ARG A 200 -17.73 -9.11 -2.20
N GLY A 201 -16.46 -9.10 -2.60
CA GLY A 201 -15.83 -8.00 -3.29
C GLY A 201 -15.90 -8.13 -4.81
N THR A 202 -15.15 -7.25 -5.47
CA THR A 202 -15.09 -7.21 -6.94
C THR A 202 -14.27 -8.39 -7.48
N GLN A 203 -14.78 -9.01 -8.55
CA GLN A 203 -14.12 -10.10 -9.26
C GLN A 203 -13.18 -9.53 -10.33
N TRP A 204 -12.02 -9.03 -9.90
CA TRP A 204 -11.01 -8.44 -10.78
C TRP A 204 -10.42 -9.46 -11.77
N GLY A 205 -10.42 -10.76 -11.44
CA GLY A 205 -9.87 -11.81 -12.28
C GLY A 205 -8.35 -11.99 -12.19
N ASP A 206 -7.69 -11.32 -11.25
CA ASP A 206 -6.23 -11.25 -11.18
C ASP A 206 -5.55 -12.54 -10.74
N THR A 207 -6.28 -13.43 -10.04
CA THR A 207 -5.75 -14.58 -9.30
C THR A 207 -6.53 -15.89 -9.53
N ARG A 208 -7.19 -16.05 -10.69
CA ARG A 208 -7.97 -17.27 -11.01
C ARG A 208 -7.11 -18.54 -11.13
N ASP A 209 -6.16 -18.52 -12.06
CA ASP A 209 -5.23 -19.63 -12.33
C ASP A 209 -3.80 -19.09 -12.32
N PHE A 210 -2.92 -19.64 -11.49
CA PHE A 210 -1.60 -19.06 -11.27
C PHE A 210 -0.79 -18.86 -12.56
N ASP A 211 -0.70 -19.88 -13.40
CA ASP A 211 0.22 -19.88 -14.55
C ASP A 211 -0.20 -18.89 -15.65
N THR A 212 -1.48 -18.54 -15.71
CA THR A 212 -2.07 -17.59 -16.68
C THR A 212 -2.58 -16.29 -16.03
N SER A 213 -2.38 -16.13 -14.72
CA SER A 213 -2.88 -15.01 -13.93
C SER A 213 -2.29 -13.65 -14.32
N THR A 214 -3.08 -12.59 -14.14
CA THR A 214 -2.60 -11.20 -14.19
C THR A 214 -1.46 -10.99 -13.20
N ALA A 215 -1.60 -11.49 -11.96
CA ALA A 215 -0.57 -11.37 -10.92
C ALA A 215 0.79 -11.91 -11.38
N ARG A 216 0.81 -13.09 -12.03
CA ARG A 216 2.03 -13.68 -12.59
C ARG A 216 2.58 -12.85 -13.75
N HIS A 217 1.72 -12.34 -14.64
CA HIS A 217 2.16 -11.47 -15.72
C HIS A 217 2.79 -10.18 -15.18
N TYR A 218 2.22 -9.57 -14.13
CA TYR A 218 2.80 -8.40 -13.46
C TYR A 218 4.14 -8.69 -12.79
N ALA A 219 4.31 -9.88 -12.18
CA ALA A 219 5.60 -10.28 -11.62
C ALA A 219 6.71 -10.27 -12.69
N LEU A 220 6.41 -10.75 -13.89
CA LEU A 220 7.36 -10.88 -15.02
C LEU A 220 7.51 -9.62 -15.87
N TRP A 221 6.50 -8.76 -15.90
CA TRP A 221 6.46 -7.56 -16.73
C TRP A 221 7.47 -6.50 -16.26
N GLN A 222 8.01 -5.74 -17.21
CA GLN A 222 8.84 -4.56 -16.94
C GLN A 222 8.38 -3.42 -17.86
N PRO A 223 8.36 -2.16 -17.39
CA PRO A 223 8.11 -1.04 -18.27
C PRO A 223 9.21 -0.93 -19.32
N SER A 224 8.87 -0.48 -20.52
CA SER A 224 9.85 -0.31 -21.61
C SER A 224 11.02 0.63 -21.26
N GLN A 225 10.83 1.50 -20.26
CA GLN A 225 11.80 2.48 -19.76
C GLN A 225 12.82 1.89 -18.78
N GLY A 226 12.65 0.66 -18.29
CA GLY A 226 13.60 0.02 -17.38
C GLY A 226 12.94 -0.92 -16.38
N ASN A 227 13.67 -1.29 -15.33
CA ASN A 227 13.14 -2.22 -14.33
C ASN A 227 12.25 -1.48 -13.32
N LYS A 228 11.03 -1.99 -13.13
CA LYS A 228 10.12 -1.58 -12.07
C LYS A 228 10.69 -1.89 -10.68
N GLY A 229 10.23 -1.16 -9.67
CA GLY A 229 10.58 -1.42 -8.27
C GLY A 229 10.02 -2.73 -7.72
N GLY A 230 8.86 -3.16 -8.22
CA GLY A 230 8.30 -4.47 -7.86
C GLY A 230 6.82 -4.64 -8.15
N LEU A 231 6.24 -5.58 -7.43
CA LEU A 231 4.82 -5.95 -7.42
C LEU A 231 4.26 -5.75 -6.01
N PHE A 232 2.98 -5.40 -5.92
CA PHE A 232 2.23 -5.51 -4.67
C PHE A 232 0.88 -6.22 -4.85
N SER A 233 0.35 -6.75 -3.75
CA SER A 233 -0.98 -7.37 -3.68
C SER A 233 -1.90 -6.61 -2.73
N TYR A 234 -3.12 -6.34 -3.16
CA TYR A 234 -4.20 -5.95 -2.27
C TYR A 234 -4.91 -7.18 -1.69
N ALA A 235 -5.38 -7.06 -0.44
CA ALA A 235 -6.03 -8.13 0.34
C ALA A 235 -5.19 -9.41 0.46
N VAL A 236 -3.92 -9.32 0.88
CA VAL A 236 -3.03 -10.49 1.01
C VAL A 236 -3.55 -11.54 1.99
N ASP A 237 -4.39 -11.15 2.94
CA ASP A 237 -5.09 -12.08 3.84
C ASP A 237 -5.99 -13.09 3.10
N ARG A 238 -6.24 -12.86 1.80
CA ARG A 238 -7.01 -13.71 0.88
C ARG A 238 -6.14 -14.51 -0.11
N ASP A 239 -4.83 -14.55 0.10
CA ASP A 239 -3.91 -15.31 -0.76
C ASP A 239 -4.38 -16.76 -0.95
N GLY A 240 -4.56 -17.18 -2.20
CA GLY A 240 -4.97 -18.53 -2.56
C GLY A 240 -6.47 -18.82 -2.48
N VAL A 241 -7.29 -17.89 -1.99
CA VAL A 241 -8.74 -18.05 -2.00
C VAL A 241 -9.27 -17.89 -3.43
N LYS A 242 -10.15 -18.81 -3.85
CA LYS A 242 -10.72 -18.79 -5.20
C LYS A 242 -11.68 -17.62 -5.37
N GLU A 243 -11.65 -17.00 -6.55
CA GLU A 243 -12.60 -15.96 -6.89
C GLU A 243 -14.05 -16.48 -6.82
N GLY A 244 -14.90 -15.75 -6.09
CA GLY A 244 -16.28 -16.15 -5.79
C GLY A 244 -16.46 -16.98 -4.52
N ASP A 245 -15.38 -17.36 -3.83
CA ASP A 245 -15.47 -18.02 -2.52
C ASP A 245 -15.48 -16.99 -1.37
N ASP A 246 -16.67 -16.73 -0.84
CA ASP A 246 -16.90 -15.73 0.21
C ASP A 246 -16.54 -16.22 1.62
N ALA A 247 -16.10 -17.47 1.78
CA ALA A 247 -15.68 -17.96 3.09
C ALA A 247 -14.34 -17.33 3.49
N LEU A 248 -14.26 -16.84 4.74
CA LEU A 248 -12.99 -16.49 5.36
C LEU A 248 -12.22 -17.79 5.63
N GLN A 249 -10.95 -17.83 5.24
CA GLN A 249 -10.13 -19.04 5.24
C GLN A 249 -8.71 -18.70 5.68
N SER A 250 -8.02 -19.65 6.29
CA SER A 250 -6.58 -19.53 6.53
C SER A 250 -5.83 -19.56 5.20
N THR A 251 -4.76 -18.79 5.08
CA THR A 251 -3.86 -18.87 3.93
C THR A 251 -2.48 -19.37 4.34
N ASP A 252 -1.83 -20.11 3.44
CA ASP A 252 -0.42 -20.41 3.53
C ASP A 252 0.46 -19.38 2.84
N PHE A 253 -0.10 -18.38 2.13
CA PHE A 253 0.60 -17.40 1.30
C PHE A 253 1.35 -17.98 0.08
N SER A 254 0.87 -19.10 -0.46
CA SER A 254 1.51 -19.78 -1.59
C SER A 254 1.62 -18.92 -2.85
N TRP A 255 0.66 -18.05 -3.16
CA TRP A 255 0.79 -17.15 -4.31
C TRP A 255 1.89 -16.12 -4.10
N THR A 256 1.89 -15.47 -2.94
CA THR A 256 2.89 -14.46 -2.56
C THR A 256 4.31 -15.00 -2.67
N ARG A 257 4.57 -16.20 -2.12
CA ARG A 257 5.89 -16.85 -2.23
C ARG A 257 6.27 -17.15 -3.68
N ARG A 258 5.35 -17.71 -4.47
CA ARG A 258 5.61 -18.06 -5.87
C ARG A 258 5.86 -16.81 -6.71
N LEU A 259 5.08 -15.74 -6.52
CA LEU A 259 5.24 -14.48 -7.24
C LEU A 259 6.57 -13.79 -6.92
N LYS A 260 6.97 -13.74 -5.64
CA LYS A 260 8.29 -13.20 -5.25
C LYS A 260 9.42 -13.91 -5.96
N ARG A 261 9.39 -15.25 -6.06
CA ARG A 261 10.42 -16.05 -6.72
C ARG A 261 10.50 -15.83 -8.24
N LEU A 262 9.44 -15.31 -8.85
CA LEU A 262 9.42 -14.98 -10.28
C LEU A 262 10.02 -13.61 -10.59
N MET A 263 10.00 -12.69 -9.63
CA MET A 263 10.62 -11.37 -9.79
C MET A 263 12.14 -11.53 -9.75
N LYS A 264 12.80 -11.13 -10.85
CA LYS A 264 14.26 -11.13 -11.00
C LYS A 264 14.83 -9.75 -10.75
#